data_AF-M4ZS42-F1
#
_entry.id   AF-M4ZS42-F1
#
_cell.length_a   1.000
_cell.length_b   1.000
_cell.length_c   1.000
_cell.angle_alpha   90.00
_cell.angle_beta   90.00
_cell.angle_gamma   90.00
#
_symmetry.space_group_name_H-M   'P 1'
#
loop_
_entity.id
_entity.type
_entity.pdbx_description
1 polymer ?
#
loop_
_entity_poly.entity_id
_entity_poly.type
_entity_poly.pdbx_seq_one_letter_code
_entity_poly.pdbx_strand_id
1 'polypeptide(L)' 'MYQFDDVAARERAVGGDETKRLIADFNRDWPDMTRTRESFVLVQTVDG' A
#
# COMPACT_ATOMS: atom_id res chain seq x y z
N MET A 1 -10.82 -4.88 -1.29
CA MET A 1 -9.49 -5.06 -1.92
C MET A 1 -9.25 -3.84 -2.77
N TYR A 2 -8.18 -3.08 -2.54
CA TYR A 2 -7.86 -1.90 -3.36
C TYR A 2 -7.06 -2.34 -4.58
N GLN A 3 -7.57 -2.02 -5.76
CA GLN A 3 -6.88 -2.26 -7.03
C GLN A 3 -6.44 -0.92 -7.62
N PHE A 4 -5.25 -0.91 -8.19
CA PHE A 4 -4.70 0.23 -8.89
C PHE A 4 -4.41 -0.19 -10.33
N ASP A 5 -4.50 0.76 -11.25
CA ASP A 5 -4.23 0.55 -12.68
C ASP A 5 -2.81 0.00 -12.90
N ASP A 6 -1.83 0.59 -12.21
CA ASP A 6 -0.42 0.22 -12.27
C ASP A 6 0.28 0.42 -10.92
N VAL A 7 1.48 -0.16 -10.81
CA VAL A 7 2.37 0.03 -9.65
C VAL A 7 2.65 1.51 -9.40
N ALA A 8 2.85 2.32 -10.44
CA ALA A 8 3.10 3.75 -10.29
C ALA A 8 1.88 4.53 -9.75
N ALA A 9 0.65 4.09 -10.06
CA ALA A 9 -0.56 4.68 -9.50
C ALA A 9 -0.71 4.30 -8.02
N ARG A 10 -0.40 3.05 -7.69
CA ARG A 10 -0.33 2.58 -6.30
C ARG A 10 0.70 3.36 -5.49
N GLU A 11 1.90 3.54 -6.01
CA GLU A 11 2.97 4.27 -5.32
C GLU A 11 2.59 5.73 -5.07
N ARG A 12 1.91 6.40 -6.01
CA ARG A 12 1.38 7.75 -5.77
C ARG A 12 0.33 7.77 -4.67
N ALA A 13 -0.60 6.80 -4.66
CA ALA A 13 -1.65 6.72 -3.65
C ALA A 13 -1.09 6.40 -2.25
N VAL A 14 -0.12 5.49 -2.14
CA VAL A 14 0.44 5.08 -0.84
C VAL A 14 1.69 5.87 -0.42
N GLY A 15 2.28 6.65 -1.33
CA GLY A 15 3.50 7.42 -1.11
C GLY A 15 3.28 8.91 -0.83
N GLY A 16 2.03 9.38 -0.90
CA GLY A 16 1.66 10.76 -0.57
C GLY A 16 1.91 11.10 0.90
N ASP A 17 2.06 12.41 1.18
CA ASP A 17 2.36 12.93 2.52
C ASP A 17 1.31 12.56 3.58
N GLU A 18 0.04 12.48 3.20
CA GLU A 18 -1.05 12.02 4.08
C GLU A 18 -0.81 10.56 4.52
N THR A 19 -0.48 9.66 3.60
CA THR A 19 -0.22 8.26 3.93
C THR A 19 1.01 8.11 4.81
N LYS A 20 2.06 8.92 4.59
CA LYS A 20 3.24 8.96 5.46
C LYS A 20 2.88 9.43 6.87
N ARG A 21 2.00 10.42 7.00
CA ARG A 21 1.53 10.91 8.30
C ARG A 21 0.77 9.84 9.06
N LEU A 22 -0.11 9.10 8.38
CA LEU A 22 -0.82 7.96 8.98
C LEU A 22 0.13 6.83 9.40
N ILE A 23 1.18 6.55 8.63
CA ILE A 23 2.21 5.57 9.01
C ILE A 23 2.97 6.03 10.26
N ALA A 24 3.35 7.30 10.33
CA ALA A 24 4.04 7.86 11.49
C ALA A 24 3.17 7.83 12.75
N ASP A 25 1.88 8.17 12.62
CA ASP A 25 0.90 8.10 13.71
C ASP A 25 0.74 6.66 14.21
N PHE A 26 0.57 5.71 13.29
CA PHE A 26 0.49 4.29 13.61
C PHE A 26 1.72 3.78 14.37
N ASN A 27 2.92 4.13 13.91
CA ASN A 27 4.17 3.70 14.57
C ASN A 27 4.36 4.35 15.95
N ARG A 28 3.80 5.56 16.17
CA ARG A 28 3.84 6.25 17.46
C ARG A 28 2.91 5.57 18.46
N ASP A 29 1.69 5.27 18.05
CA ASP A 29 0.67 4.70 18.93
C ASP A 29 0.88 3.20 19.19
N TRP A 30 1.52 2.48 18.25
CA TRP A 30 1.79 1.04 18.38
C TRP A 30 3.25 0.69 18.02
N PRO A 31 4.23 1.06 18.87
CA PRO A 31 5.65 0.84 18.59
C PRO A 31 6.03 -0.65 18.54
N ASP A 32 5.32 -1.51 19.28
CA ASP A 32 5.58 -2.95 19.33
C ASP A 32 4.86 -3.76 18.23
N MET A 33 4.00 -3.12 17.42
CA MET A 33 3.30 -3.81 16.34
C MET A 33 4.08 -3.73 15.03
N THR A 34 4.59 -4.88 14.57
CA THR A 34 5.17 -4.99 13.23
C THR A 34 4.08 -4.82 12.17
N ARG A 35 4.15 -3.72 11.42
CA ARG A 35 3.19 -3.44 10.36
C ARG A 35 3.46 -4.32 9.15
N THR A 36 2.58 -5.29 8.89
CA THR A 36 2.61 -6.08 7.66
C THR A 36 1.78 -5.40 6.57
N ARG A 37 2.36 -5.27 5.37
CA ARG A 37 1.65 -4.80 4.17
C ARG A 37 1.93 -5.75 3.02
N GLU A 38 0.91 -6.53 2.66
CA GLU A 38 0.98 -7.40 1.50
C GLU A 38 0.70 -6.65 0.20
N SER A 39 1.42 -7.04 -0.84
CA SER A 39 1.47 -6.37 -2.14
C SER A 39 1.41 -7.44 -3.21
N PHE A 40 0.30 -7.51 -3.93
CA PHE A 40 0.15 -8.48 -5.02
C PHE A 40 0.12 -7.72 -6.35
N VAL A 41 0.89 -8.21 -7.33
CA VAL A 41 0.76 -7.76 -8.72
C VAL A 41 -0.27 -8.65 -9.36
N LEU A 42 -1.38 -8.07 -9.83
CA LEU A 42 -2.39 -8.81 -10.56
C LEU A 42 -1.85 -9.09 -11.96
N VAL A 43 -1.49 -10.34 -12.24
CA VAL A 43 -1.21 -10.82 -13.61
C VAL A 43 -2.50 -11.43 -14.14
N GLN A 44 -3.19 -10.71 -15.03
CA GLN A 44 -4.36 -11.25 -15.72
C GLN A 44 -3.86 -12.01 -16.95
N THR A 45 -3.89 -13.35 -16.89
CA THR A 45 -3.72 -14.17 -18.10
C THR A 45 -5.05 -14.16 -18.83
N VAL A 46 -5.14 -13.44 -19.96
CA VAL A 46 -6.26 -13.58 -20.89
C VAL A 46 -6.09 -14.93 -21.60
N ASP A 47 -6.89 -15.92 -21.21
CA ASP A 47 -7.07 -17.13 -22.01
C ASP A 47 -7.93 -16.72 -23.22
N GLY A 48 -7.35 -16.82 -24.41
CA GLY A 48 -7.96 -16.40 -25.67
C GLY A 48 -8.81 -17.48 -26.30
#